data_AF-A0A7H0I923-F1
#
_entry.id   AF-A0A7H0I923-F1
#
_cell.length_a   1.000
_cell.length_b   1.000
_cell.length_c   1.000
_cell.angle_alpha   90.00
_cell.angle_beta   90.00
_cell.angle_gamma   90.00
#
_symmetry.space_group_name_H-M   'P 1'
#
loop_
_entity.id
_entity.type
_entity.pdbx_description
1 polymer ?
#
loop_
_entity_poly.entity_id
_entity_poly.type
_entity_poly.pdbx_seq_one_letter_code
_entity_poly.pdbx_strand_id
1 'polypeptide(L)' 'MAKVSVSLDAELVVEAMVLAGVGTPQDAVELVLRDYIQRGHRTEARVAERDEALREVEIRPNTEQG' A
#
# COMPACT_ATOMS: atom_id res chain seq x y z
N MET A 1 -22.91 4.39 5.48
CA MET A 1 -21.75 4.28 4.58
C MET A 1 -22.23 4.65 3.17
N ALA A 2 -21.48 5.45 2.41
CA ALA A 2 -21.83 5.72 1.02
C ALA A 2 -21.67 4.44 0.20
N LYS A 3 -22.65 4.13 -0.67
CA LYS A 3 -22.61 2.93 -1.52
C LYS A 3 -21.94 3.29 -2.85
N VAL A 4 -20.88 2.56 -3.19
CA VAL A 4 -20.22 2.62 -4.50
C VAL A 4 -20.47 1.28 -5.20
N SER A 5 -20.87 1.32 -6.47
CA SER A 5 -21.08 0.13 -7.29
C SER A 5 -19.99 0.04 -8.36
N VAL A 6 -19.33 -1.11 -8.44
CA VAL A 6 -18.30 -1.41 -9.44
C VAL A 6 -18.54 -2.82 -9.96
N SER A 7 -18.42 -3.02 -11.27
CA SER A 7 -18.46 -4.36 -11.87
C SER A 7 -17.06 -4.97 -11.84
N LEU A 8 -16.98 -6.23 -11.41
CA LEU A 8 -15.74 -7.00 -11.39
C LEU A 8 -15.96 -8.33 -12.09
N ASP A 9 -14.87 -8.88 -12.62
CA ASP A 9 -14.88 -10.24 -13.15
C ASP A 9 -15.13 -11.25 -12.02
N ALA A 10 -15.99 -12.24 -12.28
CA ALA A 10 -16.39 -13.21 -11.26
C ALA A 10 -15.25 -14.16 -10.88
N GLU A 11 -14.42 -14.57 -11.83
CA GLU A 11 -13.26 -15.45 -11.59
C GLU A 11 -12.25 -14.74 -10.71
N LEU A 12 -11.96 -13.46 -11.01
CA LEU A 12 -11.07 -12.62 -10.19
C LEU A 12 -11.55 -12.52 -8.74
N VAL A 13 -12.85 -12.30 -8.52
CA VAL A 13 -13.43 -12.21 -7.18
C VAL A 13 -13.32 -13.54 -6.44
N VAL A 14 -13.57 -14.66 -7.12
CA VAL A 14 -13.45 -16.00 -6.54
C VAL A 14 -12.01 -16.31 -6.14
N GLU A 15 -11.03 -16.00 -7.00
CA GLU A 15 -9.61 -16.17 -6.68
C GLU A 15 -9.22 -15.36 -5.43
N ALA A 16 -9.65 -14.09 -5.35
CA ALA A 16 -9.40 -13.24 -4.19
C ALA A 16 -10.06 -13.80 -2.91
N MET A 17 -11.28 -14.32 -3.01
CA MET A 17 -11.98 -14.97 -1.89
C MET A 17 -11.23 -16.21 -1.40
N VAL A 18 -10.75 -17.07 -2.31
CA VAL A 18 -9.97 -18.27 -1.99
C VAL A 18 -8.65 -17.88 -1.31
N LEU A 19 -7.93 -16.90 -1.87
CA LEU A 19 -6.66 -16.43 -1.33
C LEU A 19 -6.83 -15.83 0.07
N ALA A 20 -7.90 -15.07 0.30
CA ALA A 20 -8.18 -14.43 1.58
C ALA A 20 -8.91 -15.33 2.60
N GLY A 21 -9.41 -16.50 2.17
CA GLY A 21 -10.17 -17.42 3.02
C GLY A 21 -11.52 -16.86 3.48
N VAL A 22 -12.18 -16.03 2.65
CA VAL A 22 -13.46 -15.38 2.99
C VAL A 22 -14.62 -15.88 2.13
N GLY A 23 -15.82 -15.85 2.71
CA GLY A 23 -17.03 -16.38 2.09
C GLY A 23 -17.85 -15.39 1.25
N THR A 24 -17.47 -14.10 1.22
CA THR A 24 -18.21 -13.08 0.46
C THR A 24 -17.32 -12.26 -0.48
N PRO A 25 -17.82 -11.88 -1.67
CA PRO A 25 -17.15 -10.94 -2.57
C PRO A 25 -16.80 -9.60 -1.92
N GLN A 26 -17.69 -9.10 -1.06
CA GLN A 26 -17.48 -7.82 -0.40
C GLN A 26 -16.28 -7.88 0.55
N ASP A 27 -16.18 -8.91 1.38
CA ASP A 27 -15.07 -9.07 2.30
C ASP A 27 -13.74 -9.23 1.55
N ALA A 28 -13.74 -9.97 0.45
CA ALA A 28 -12.55 -10.13 -0.38
C ALA A 28 -12.07 -8.78 -0.93
N VAL A 29 -12.96 -7.98 -1.49
CA VAL A 29 -12.64 -6.65 -2.01
C VAL A 29 -12.17 -5.71 -0.90
N GLU A 30 -12.83 -5.72 0.27
CA GLU A 30 -12.43 -4.89 1.39
C GLU A 30 -11.02 -5.25 1.91
N LEU A 31 -10.70 -6.53 2.01
CA LEU A 31 -9.38 -6.99 2.43
C LEU A 31 -8.29 -6.60 1.44
N VAL A 32 -8.53 -6.83 0.15
CA VAL A 32 -7.59 -6.44 -0.93
C VAL A 32 -7.36 -4.93 -0.93
N LEU A 33 -8.42 -4.13 -0.80
CA LEU A 33 -8.29 -2.68 -0.83
C LEU A 33 -7.57 -2.13 0.41
N ARG A 34 -7.83 -2.69 1.59
CA ARG A 34 -7.10 -2.33 2.82
C ARG A 34 -5.62 -2.66 2.70
N ASP A 35 -5.29 -3.85 2.22
CA ASP A 35 -3.90 -4.25 2.03
C ASP A 35 -3.22 -3.39 0.95
N TYR A 36 -3.90 -3.04 -0.14
CA TYR A 36 -3.39 -2.09 -1.14
C TYR A 36 -3.07 -0.72 -0.53
N ILE A 37 -3.97 -0.16 0.27
CA ILE A 37 -3.76 1.13 0.97
C ILE A 37 -2.60 1.01 1.96
N GLN A 38 -2.53 -0.06 2.75
CA GLN A 38 -1.44 -0.28 3.70
C GLN A 38 -0.09 -0.45 3.00
N ARG A 39 -0.05 -1.11 1.84
CA ARG A 39 1.15 -1.19 0.99
C ARG A 39 1.52 0.19 0.44
N GLY A 40 0.55 0.99 0.02
CA GLY A 40 0.73 2.38 -0.36
C GLY A 40 1.40 3.18 0.75
N HIS A 41 0.80 3.21 1.94
CA HIS A 41 1.36 3.90 3.11
C HIS A 41 2.75 3.39 3.49
N ARG A 42 3.00 2.07 3.41
CA ARG A 42 4.32 1.50 3.68
C ARG A 42 5.35 1.94 2.63
N THR A 43 4.93 2.09 1.38
CA THR A 43 5.79 2.53 0.28
C THR A 43 6.09 4.02 0.43
N GLU A 44 5.07 4.84 0.70
CA GLU A 44 5.22 6.27 0.99
C GLU A 44 6.10 6.49 2.22
N ALA A 45 5.91 5.74 3.30
CA ALA A 45 6.75 5.83 4.50
C ALA A 45 8.22 5.50 4.20
N ARG A 46 8.49 4.47 3.39
CA ARG A 46 9.87 4.11 3.00
C ARG A 46 10.50 5.11 2.04
N VAL A 47 9.72 5.68 1.12
CA VAL A 47 10.20 6.73 0.22
C VAL A 47 10.45 8.02 1.01
N ALA A 48 9.55 8.37 1.92
CA ALA A 48 9.69 9.53 2.80
C ALA A 48 10.91 9.39 3.73
N GLU A 49 11.11 8.22 4.36
CA GLU A 49 12.29 7.91 5.18
C GLU A 49 13.58 7.99 4.37
N ARG A 50 13.59 7.46 3.14
CA ARG A 50 14.75 7.58 2.24
C ARG A 50 15.01 9.03 1.84
N ASP A 51 13.97 9.78 1.48
CA ASP A 51 14.10 11.18 1.07
C ASP A 51 14.50 12.08 2.26
N GLU A 52 14.06 11.76 3.48
CA GLU A 52 14.51 12.40 4.72
C GLU A 52 15.98 12.06 5.03
N ALA A 53 16.38 10.79 4.91
CA ALA A 53 17.78 10.39 5.06
C ALA A 53 18.70 11.06 4.01
N LEU A 54 18.23 11.23 2.78
CA LEU A 54 18.97 11.95 1.73
C LEU A 54 19.09 13.44 2.07
N ARG A 55 18.02 14.08 2.57
CA ARG A 55 18.11 15.48 3.07
C ARG A 55 19.01 15.61 4.29
N GLU A 56 19.01 14.66 5.21
CA GLU A 56 19.90 14.69 6.39
C GLU A 56 21.38 14.48 6.01
N VAL A 57 21.66 13.72 4.94
CA VAL A 57 22.99 13.62 4.34
C VAL A 57 23.38 14.91 3.63
N GLU A 58 22.45 15.58 2.94
CA GLU A 58 22.69 16.87 2.27
C GLU A 58 22.86 18.05 3.25
N ILE A 59 22.17 18.03 4.39
CA ILE A 59 22.23 19.07 5.42
C ILE A 59 23.49 18.93 6.30
N ARG A 60 24.13 17.76 6.37
CA ARG A 60 25.44 17.61 7.03
C ARG A 60 26.50 18.25 6.14
N PRO A 61 27.07 19.40 6.52
CA PRO A 61 28.11 20.02 5.73
C PRO A 61 29.31 19.07 5.73
N ASN A 62 29.77 18.72 4.54
CA ASN A 62 30.94 17.90 4.28
C ASN A 62 32.14 18.50 5.04
N THR A 63 32.35 18.06 6.29
CA THR A 63 33.48 18.48 7.10
C THR A 63 34.63 17.57 6.68
N GLU A 64 35.31 18.07 5.65
CA GLU A 64 36.73 17.95 5.37
C GLU A 64 37.43 16.68 5.90
N GLN A 65 37.80 15.79 4.99
CA GLN A 65 39.02 15.01 5.16
C GLN A 65 39.96 15.33 3.99
N GLY A 66 40.97 16.15 4.30
CA GLY A 66 42.19 16.30 3.51
C GLY A 66 43.21 15.21 3.80
#